data_AF-L2FBJ7-F1
#
_entry.id   AF-L2FBJ7-F1
#
_cell.length_a   1.000
_cell.length_b   1.000
_cell.length_c   1.000
_cell.angle_alpha   90.00
_cell.angle_beta   90.00
_cell.angle_gamma   90.00
#
_symmetry.space_group_name_H-M   'P 1'
#
loop_
_entity.id
_entity.type
_entity.pdbx_description
1 polymer ?
#
loop_
_entity_poly.entity_id
_entity_poly.type
_entity_poly.pdbx_seq_one_letter_code
_entity_poly.pdbx_strand_id
1 'polypeptide(L)'
;MEGGYGYVPGAPLVGLLGLMNVRCDGDGECQGDPFEVAEDWIKYFDKKDPEFDVGNMTMEELRDVFRQGVEEFTSAIGTSHDLRRFRQRGGKMLMWHGMADQAVMVLAARAFYERAKKLEESRGVEIEEYWRYFEVPGMNHCSPLYGGPYPWDAMERLRKWVEEGVPPEDLEARTIEEEDGRKVFGKEVRRVCMFPREGVWDGSEWQCLQPGEKLDETREEL
;
A
#
# COMPACT_ATOMS: atom_id res chain seq x y z
N MET A 1 -17.32 15.72 -2.73
CA MET A 1 -16.74 15.03 -1.56
C MET A 1 -16.09 13.78 -2.09
N GLU A 2 -14.82 13.84 -2.45
CA GLU A 2 -14.03 12.64 -2.72
C GLU A 2 -13.90 11.90 -1.38
N GLY A 3 -14.27 10.62 -1.36
CA GLY A 3 -14.27 9.81 -0.15
C GLY A 3 -12.89 9.78 0.47
N GLY A 4 -12.82 9.99 1.79
CA GLY A 4 -11.55 9.98 2.52
C GLY A 4 -10.81 8.66 2.30
N TYR A 5 -9.49 8.77 2.19
CA TYR A 5 -8.58 7.62 2.26
C TYR A 5 -8.64 7.09 3.69
N GLY A 6 -9.46 6.06 3.92
CA GLY A 6 -9.60 5.41 5.21
C GLY A 6 -8.77 4.13 5.30
N TYR A 7 -8.73 3.56 6.50
CA TYR A 7 -8.26 2.20 6.69
C TYR A 7 -9.28 1.19 6.14
N VAL A 8 -8.79 0.14 5.51
CA VAL A 8 -9.62 -1.04 5.22
C VAL A 8 -9.71 -1.91 6.48
N PRO A 9 -10.78 -2.73 6.61
CA PRO A 9 -10.89 -3.66 7.73
C PRO A 9 -9.65 -4.53 7.88
N GLY A 10 -9.14 -4.64 9.11
CA GLY A 10 -7.97 -5.46 9.45
C GLY A 10 -6.63 -4.69 9.62
N ALA A 11 -6.56 -3.41 9.25
CA ALA A 11 -5.39 -2.59 9.57
C ALA A 11 -5.34 -2.25 11.07
N PRO A 12 -4.21 -2.45 11.78
CA PRO A 12 -4.07 -2.04 13.17
C PRO A 12 -4.00 -0.50 13.25
N LEU A 13 -4.70 0.11 14.21
CA LEU A 13 -4.71 1.57 14.37
C LEU A 13 -3.61 2.07 15.33
N VAL A 14 -3.10 1.17 16.16
CA VAL A 14 -2.14 1.42 17.25
C VAL A 14 -0.94 0.48 17.14
N GLY A 15 0.10 0.78 17.89
CA GLY A 15 1.37 0.05 17.87
C GLY A 15 2.35 0.64 16.85
N LEU A 16 3.31 -0.19 16.45
CA LEU A 16 4.36 0.22 15.52
C LEU A 16 3.75 0.75 14.20
N LEU A 17 4.08 2.00 13.88
CA LEU A 17 3.57 2.76 12.72
C LEU A 17 2.04 3.04 12.72
N GLY A 18 1.33 2.73 13.80
CA GLY A 18 -0.07 3.11 13.95
C GLY A 18 -0.23 4.61 14.15
N LEU A 19 -1.27 5.21 13.56
CA LEU A 19 -1.51 6.66 13.63
C LEU A 19 -2.41 7.10 14.79
N MET A 20 -2.91 6.17 15.61
CA MET A 20 -3.83 6.45 16.72
C MET A 20 -3.25 6.04 18.09
N ASN A 21 -1.93 6.10 18.23
CA ASN A 21 -1.26 5.76 19.49
C ASN A 21 -1.66 6.73 20.63
N VAL A 22 -1.65 6.19 21.85
CA VAL A 22 -1.96 6.93 23.08
C VAL A 22 -0.88 6.60 24.10
N ARG A 23 -0.41 7.61 24.81
CA ARG A 23 0.53 7.48 25.93
C ARG A 23 -0.18 7.90 27.21
N CYS A 24 -0.16 7.03 28.21
CA CYS A 24 -0.71 7.31 29.53
C CYS A 24 0.42 7.46 30.55
N ASP A 25 0.25 8.38 31.50
CA ASP A 25 1.15 8.51 32.64
C ASP A 25 0.80 7.54 33.78
N GLY A 26 1.56 7.61 34.88
CA GLY A 26 1.37 6.76 36.05
C GLY A 26 0.12 7.08 36.87
N ASP A 27 -0.47 8.26 36.67
CA ASP A 27 -1.66 8.74 37.37
C ASP A 27 -2.95 8.43 36.57
N GLY A 28 -2.80 7.90 35.35
CA GLY A 28 -3.88 7.44 34.48
C GLY A 28 -4.38 8.50 33.51
N GLU A 29 -3.71 9.65 33.38
CA GLU A 29 -4.00 10.62 32.33
C GLU A 29 -3.39 10.15 31.01
N CYS A 30 -4.18 10.15 29.95
CA CYS A 30 -3.79 9.65 28.64
C CYS A 30 -3.92 10.74 27.57
N GLN A 31 -2.88 10.88 26.76
CA GLN A 31 -2.85 11.80 25.63
C GLN A 31 -2.46 11.09 24.35
N GLY A 32 -2.83 11.66 23.20
CA GLY A 32 -2.38 11.16 21.91
C GLY A 32 -0.86 11.15 21.84
N ASP A 33 -0.29 10.10 21.26
CA ASP A 33 1.14 9.99 20.99
C ASP A 33 1.36 10.27 19.49
N PRO A 34 1.86 11.45 19.10
CA PRO A 34 2.04 11.82 17.70
C PRO A 34 2.87 10.80 16.93
N PHE A 35 2.53 10.62 15.65
CA PHE A 35 3.33 9.77 14.78
C PHE A 35 4.67 10.46 14.47
N GLU A 36 5.77 9.87 14.94
CA GLU A 36 7.13 10.43 14.91
C GLU A 36 7.53 11.03 13.55
N VAL A 37 7.21 10.35 12.44
CA VAL A 37 7.55 10.86 11.09
C VAL A 37 6.82 12.18 10.77
N ALA A 38 5.54 12.30 11.16
CA ALA A 38 4.78 13.52 10.95
C ALA A 38 5.22 14.63 11.92
N GLU A 39 5.53 14.26 13.17
CA GLU A 39 6.06 15.18 14.17
C GLU A 39 7.40 15.81 13.71
N ASP A 40 8.34 14.97 13.28
CA ASP A 40 9.64 15.41 12.77
C ASP A 40 9.50 16.24 11.49
N TRP A 41 8.60 15.85 10.59
CA TRP A 41 8.33 16.65 9.39
C TRP A 41 7.88 18.07 9.77
N ILE A 42 6.90 18.19 10.67
CA ILE A 42 6.39 19.49 11.10
C ILE A 42 7.48 20.30 11.81
N LYS A 43 8.23 19.69 12.74
CA LYS A 43 9.28 20.37 13.50
C LYS A 43 10.42 20.85 12.61
N TYR A 44 11.01 19.94 11.82
CA TYR A 44 12.27 20.22 11.13
C TYR A 44 12.10 20.80 9.73
N PHE A 45 11.00 20.50 9.03
CA PHE A 45 10.78 20.94 7.65
C PHE A 45 9.81 22.11 7.56
N ASP A 46 8.63 22.04 8.19
CA ASP A 46 7.63 23.11 8.07
C ASP A 46 7.94 24.28 9.01
N LYS A 47 8.07 24.00 10.32
CA LYS A 47 8.34 25.02 11.36
C LYS A 47 9.80 25.40 11.48
N LYS A 48 10.71 24.48 11.12
CA LYS A 48 12.16 24.64 11.25
C LYS A 48 12.56 25.01 12.69
N ASP A 49 11.86 24.40 13.64
CA ASP A 49 12.00 24.61 15.08
C ASP A 49 11.92 23.24 15.81
N PRO A 50 13.05 22.73 16.34
CA PRO A 50 13.07 21.44 17.02
C PRO A 50 12.23 21.40 18.31
N GLU A 51 11.98 22.56 18.93
CA GLU A 51 11.24 22.68 20.19
C GLU A 51 9.73 22.89 19.98
N PHE A 52 9.26 22.91 18.73
CA PHE A 52 7.85 23.13 18.41
C PHE A 52 6.95 22.01 18.94
N ASP A 53 5.93 22.35 19.74
CA ASP A 53 4.99 21.38 20.30
C ASP A 53 3.88 21.01 19.31
N VAL A 54 4.04 19.87 18.63
CA VAL A 54 3.05 19.33 17.69
C VAL A 54 1.79 18.83 18.41
N GLY A 55 1.90 18.37 19.66
CA GLY A 55 0.79 17.80 20.42
C GLY A 55 -0.29 18.82 20.78
N ASN A 56 0.07 20.10 20.81
CA ASN A 56 -0.82 21.21 21.17
C ASN A 56 -1.33 22.02 19.97
N MET A 57 -1.16 21.51 18.75
CA MET A 57 -1.63 22.19 17.55
C MET A 57 -3.17 22.20 17.45
N THR A 58 -3.71 23.34 17.03
CA THR A 58 -5.09 23.43 16.58
C THR A 58 -5.27 22.76 15.21
N MET A 59 -6.50 22.38 14.89
CA MET A 59 -6.85 21.87 13.56
C MET A 59 -6.65 22.90 12.43
N GLU A 60 -6.59 24.19 12.75
CA GLU A 60 -6.27 25.25 11.79
C GLU A 60 -4.76 25.28 11.51
N GLU A 61 -3.94 25.30 12.56
CA GLU A 61 -2.47 25.22 12.42
C GLU A 61 -2.03 23.96 11.69
N LEU A 62 -2.68 22.82 11.96
CA LEU A 62 -2.41 21.57 11.26
C LEU A 62 -2.69 21.67 9.75
N ARG A 63 -3.78 22.35 9.36
CA ARG A 63 -4.08 22.59 7.93
C ARG A 63 -3.08 23.54 7.30
N ASP A 64 -2.63 24.54 8.04
CA ASP A 64 -1.69 25.53 7.53
C ASP A 64 -0.29 24.94 7.34
N VAL A 65 0.21 24.12 8.26
CA VAL A 65 1.49 23.39 8.04
C VAL A 65 1.36 22.42 6.88
N PHE A 66 0.21 21.73 6.72
CA PHE A 66 0.01 20.85 5.58
C PHE A 66 0.06 21.62 4.25
N ARG A 67 -0.60 22.78 4.16
CA ARG A 67 -0.55 23.64 2.97
C ARG A 67 0.86 24.14 2.70
N GLN A 68 1.54 24.64 3.74
CA GLN A 68 2.92 25.09 3.67
C GLN A 68 3.82 23.98 3.14
N GLY A 69 3.70 22.76 3.66
CA GLY A 69 4.49 21.62 3.22
C GLY A 69 4.24 21.26 1.76
N VAL A 70 2.98 21.30 1.30
CA VAL A 70 2.64 21.12 -0.11
C VAL A 70 3.29 22.22 -0.97
N GLU A 71 3.16 23.49 -0.58
CA GLU A 71 3.72 24.62 -1.34
C GLU A 71 5.26 24.58 -1.42
N GLU A 72 5.93 24.29 -0.30
CA GLU A 72 7.39 24.28 -0.23
C GLU A 72 7.99 23.02 -0.90
N PHE A 73 7.38 21.85 -0.69
CA PHE A 73 8.04 20.57 -1.00
C PHE A 73 7.45 19.79 -2.18
N THR A 74 6.33 20.22 -2.79
CA THR A 74 5.79 19.53 -3.99
C THR A 74 6.82 19.39 -5.12
N SER A 75 7.71 20.36 -5.28
CA SER A 75 8.75 20.28 -6.31
C SER A 75 9.76 19.15 -6.11
N ALA A 76 9.96 18.71 -4.85
CA ALA A 76 10.94 17.70 -4.48
C ALA A 76 10.31 16.31 -4.25
N ILE A 77 9.14 16.27 -3.60
CA ILE A 77 8.48 15.02 -3.16
C ILE A 77 7.05 14.86 -3.68
N GLY A 78 6.57 15.80 -4.50
CA GLY A 78 5.27 15.70 -5.15
C GLY A 78 5.22 14.58 -6.18
N THR A 79 4.01 14.16 -6.53
CA THR A 79 3.77 13.08 -7.49
C THR A 79 3.04 13.59 -8.74
N SER A 80 3.27 12.94 -9.87
CA SER A 80 2.54 13.14 -11.12
C SER A 80 1.86 11.86 -11.54
N HIS A 81 0.58 11.97 -11.91
CA HIS A 81 -0.17 10.86 -12.50
C HIS A 81 0.18 10.65 -13.99
N ASP A 82 0.92 11.57 -14.63
CA ASP A 82 1.28 11.48 -16.04
C ASP A 82 2.63 10.78 -16.24
N LEU A 83 2.57 9.48 -16.49
CA LEU A 83 3.74 8.62 -16.69
C LEU A 83 4.07 8.35 -18.17
N ARG A 84 3.57 9.17 -19.12
CA ARG A 84 3.83 8.98 -20.56
C ARG A 84 5.30 8.83 -20.91
N ARG A 85 6.16 9.68 -20.34
CA ARG A 85 7.60 9.65 -20.64
C ARG A 85 8.25 8.35 -20.15
N PHE A 86 7.77 7.80 -19.04
CA PHE A 86 8.23 6.51 -18.53
C PHE A 86 7.80 5.38 -19.48
N ARG A 87 6.51 5.36 -19.85
CA ARG A 87 5.96 4.40 -20.82
C ARG A 87 6.67 4.46 -22.18
N GLN A 88 6.87 5.66 -22.75
CA GLN A 88 7.52 5.86 -24.05
C GLN A 88 8.98 5.38 -24.08
N ARG A 89 9.63 5.28 -22.92
CA ARG A 89 10.98 4.71 -22.79
C ARG A 89 10.98 3.19 -22.60
N GLY A 90 9.80 2.55 -22.66
CA GLY A 90 9.64 1.12 -22.43
C GLY A 90 9.66 0.72 -20.94
N GLY A 91 9.52 1.69 -20.02
CA GLY A 91 9.56 1.42 -18.58
C GLY A 91 8.42 0.49 -18.14
N LYS A 92 8.71 -0.42 -17.21
CA LYS A 92 7.75 -1.32 -16.57
C LYS A 92 7.68 -1.03 -15.07
N MET A 93 6.48 -0.92 -14.53
CA MET A 93 6.22 -0.64 -13.13
C MET A 93 5.39 -1.77 -12.53
N LEU A 94 5.91 -2.36 -11.47
CA LEU A 94 5.19 -3.32 -10.65
C LEU A 94 5.04 -2.69 -9.27
N MET A 95 3.80 -2.45 -8.87
CA MET A 95 3.47 -1.84 -7.58
C MET A 95 2.67 -2.85 -6.77
N TRP A 96 3.03 -3.05 -5.51
CA TRP A 96 2.17 -3.73 -4.56
C TRP A 96 1.94 -2.86 -3.33
N HIS A 97 0.79 -3.01 -2.68
CA HIS A 97 0.46 -2.32 -1.43
C HIS A 97 -0.22 -3.27 -0.45
N GLY A 98 0.16 -3.19 0.83
CA GLY A 98 -0.42 -4.02 1.87
C GLY A 98 -1.80 -3.52 2.26
N MET A 99 -2.83 -4.37 2.21
CA MET A 99 -4.17 -3.94 2.59
C MET A 99 -4.25 -3.61 4.09
N ALA A 100 -3.49 -4.27 4.94
CA ALA A 100 -3.44 -3.97 6.38
C ALA A 100 -2.37 -2.92 6.74
N ASP A 101 -1.89 -2.12 5.77
CA ASP A 101 -0.92 -1.06 6.01
C ASP A 101 -1.50 0.05 6.88
N GLN A 102 -0.96 0.16 8.09
CA GLN A 102 -1.36 1.10 9.11
C GLN A 102 -0.72 2.48 8.98
N ALA A 103 0.34 2.63 8.19
CA ALA A 103 1.09 3.87 8.06
C ALA A 103 0.72 4.62 6.79
N VAL A 104 0.58 3.89 5.68
CA VAL A 104 0.21 4.42 4.37
C VAL A 104 -0.99 3.65 3.85
N MET A 105 -2.15 4.31 3.82
CA MET A 105 -3.41 3.65 3.48
C MET A 105 -3.42 3.17 2.01
N VAL A 106 -3.75 1.89 1.80
CA VAL A 106 -3.88 1.28 0.46
C VAL A 106 -4.83 2.05 -0.47
N LEU A 107 -5.88 2.68 0.09
CA LEU A 107 -6.83 3.48 -0.71
C LEU A 107 -6.18 4.71 -1.37
N ALA A 108 -5.12 5.27 -0.78
CA ALA A 108 -4.38 6.37 -1.40
C ALA A 108 -3.59 5.88 -2.63
N ALA A 109 -2.92 4.73 -2.52
CA ALA A 109 -2.22 4.10 -3.63
C ALA A 109 -3.19 3.67 -4.76
N ARG A 110 -4.34 3.10 -4.39
CA ARG A 110 -5.41 2.76 -5.33
C ARG A 110 -5.90 3.99 -6.10
N ALA A 111 -6.22 5.08 -5.40
CA ALA A 111 -6.67 6.30 -6.07
C ALA A 111 -5.60 6.96 -6.94
N PHE A 112 -4.32 6.83 -6.57
CA PHE A 112 -3.21 7.26 -7.41
C PHE A 112 -3.16 6.44 -8.72
N TYR A 113 -3.25 5.11 -8.62
CA TYR A 113 -3.30 4.22 -9.79
C TYR A 113 -4.52 4.51 -10.67
N GLU A 114 -5.72 4.60 -10.10
CA GLU A 114 -6.96 4.85 -10.86
C GLU A 114 -6.94 6.21 -11.57
N ARG A 115 -6.37 7.25 -10.96
CA ARG A 115 -6.19 8.56 -11.61
C ARG A 115 -5.23 8.48 -12.80
N ALA A 116 -4.13 7.75 -12.67
CA ALA A 116 -3.21 7.50 -13.77
C ALA A 116 -3.87 6.65 -14.88
N LYS A 117 -4.62 5.62 -14.51
CA LYS A 117 -5.38 4.77 -15.43
C LYS A 117 -6.36 5.58 -16.26
N LYS A 118 -7.21 6.39 -15.62
CA LYS A 118 -8.16 7.28 -16.30
C LYS A 118 -7.49 8.25 -17.26
N LEU A 119 -6.29 8.71 -16.92
CA LEU A 119 -5.50 9.58 -17.80
C LEU A 119 -4.99 8.85 -19.05
N GLU A 120 -4.50 7.62 -18.92
CA GLU A 120 -4.09 6.80 -20.07
C GLU A 120 -5.30 6.33 -20.92
N GLU A 121 -6.43 6.01 -20.30
CA GLU A 121 -7.69 5.69 -21.00
C GLU A 121 -8.12 6.85 -21.93
N SER A 122 -8.00 8.10 -21.47
CA SER A 122 -8.27 9.29 -22.29
C SER A 122 -7.36 9.42 -23.53
N ARG A 123 -6.28 8.65 -23.57
CA ARG A 123 -5.28 8.59 -24.66
C ARG A 123 -5.39 7.30 -25.47
N GLY A 124 -6.35 6.41 -25.15
CA GLY A 124 -6.51 5.11 -25.78
C GLY A 124 -5.39 4.13 -25.44
N VAL A 125 -4.85 4.19 -24.22
CA VAL A 125 -3.77 3.31 -23.75
C VAL A 125 -4.24 2.52 -22.54
N GLU A 126 -4.05 1.21 -22.57
CA GLU A 126 -4.24 0.33 -21.41
C GLU A 126 -3.04 0.46 -20.46
N ILE A 127 -3.28 0.89 -19.23
CA ILE A 127 -2.20 1.16 -18.26
C ILE A 127 -1.43 -0.12 -17.90
N GLU A 128 -2.10 -1.27 -17.93
CA GLU A 128 -1.59 -2.59 -17.59
C GLU A 128 -0.48 -3.08 -18.55
N GLU A 129 -0.31 -2.44 -19.72
CA GLU A 129 0.79 -2.68 -20.65
C GLU A 129 2.17 -2.30 -20.07
N TYR A 130 2.20 -1.40 -19.07
CA TYR A 130 3.43 -0.90 -18.48
C TYR A 130 3.38 -0.72 -16.96
N TRP A 131 2.21 -0.71 -16.33
CA TRP A 131 2.07 -0.60 -14.88
C TRP A 131 1.05 -1.61 -14.36
N ARG A 132 1.51 -2.57 -13.55
CA ARG A 132 0.66 -3.55 -12.87
C ARG A 132 0.64 -3.30 -11.37
N TYR A 133 -0.57 -3.24 -10.81
CA TYR A 133 -0.83 -2.95 -9.40
C TYR A 133 -1.44 -4.18 -8.71
N PHE A 134 -0.94 -4.49 -7.51
CA PHE A 134 -1.33 -5.65 -6.71
C PHE A 134 -1.66 -5.20 -5.28
N GLU A 135 -2.81 -5.59 -4.76
CA GLU A 135 -3.16 -5.36 -3.36
C GLU A 135 -2.99 -6.65 -2.58
N VAL A 136 -2.18 -6.62 -1.52
CA VAL A 136 -1.80 -7.82 -0.76
C VAL A 136 -2.66 -7.93 0.51
N PRO A 137 -3.64 -8.84 0.57
CA PRO A 137 -4.51 -8.98 1.73
C PRO A 137 -3.72 -9.36 2.99
N GLY A 138 -3.96 -8.65 4.09
CA GLY A 138 -3.33 -8.93 5.39
C GLY A 138 -1.86 -8.51 5.50
N MET A 139 -1.22 -7.99 4.45
CA MET A 139 0.13 -7.44 4.56
C MET A 139 0.07 -6.03 5.17
N ASN A 140 0.94 -5.78 6.14
CA ASN A 140 1.08 -4.49 6.82
C ASN A 140 2.07 -3.58 6.07
N HIS A 141 2.52 -2.50 6.72
CA HIS A 141 3.47 -1.55 6.15
C HIS A 141 4.78 -2.23 5.72
N CYS A 142 4.99 -2.34 4.40
CA CYS A 142 6.12 -2.95 3.70
C CYS A 142 6.43 -4.43 3.97
N SER A 143 6.12 -4.94 5.17
CA SER A 143 6.42 -6.30 5.62
C SER A 143 5.19 -6.91 6.28
N PRO A 144 5.02 -8.24 6.20
CA PRO A 144 3.93 -8.89 6.91
C PRO A 144 4.18 -8.85 8.42
N LEU A 145 3.15 -8.46 9.17
CA LEU A 145 3.03 -8.76 10.59
C LEU A 145 1.92 -9.81 10.76
N TYR A 146 1.85 -10.44 11.93
CA TYR A 146 0.72 -11.29 12.33
C TYR A 146 0.33 -12.40 11.33
N GLY A 147 1.29 -12.91 10.55
CA GLY A 147 1.04 -13.98 9.57
C GLY A 147 0.48 -13.51 8.23
N GLY A 148 0.60 -12.22 7.89
CA GLY A 148 0.35 -11.73 6.53
C GLY A 148 1.32 -12.34 5.51
N PRO A 149 0.95 -12.38 4.21
CA PRO A 149 1.84 -12.88 3.17
C PRO A 149 2.72 -11.75 2.58
N TYR A 150 3.92 -12.09 2.12
CA TYR A 150 4.85 -11.19 1.42
C TYR A 150 4.99 -11.63 -0.04
N PRO A 151 4.84 -10.73 -1.04
CA PRO A 151 4.94 -11.05 -2.47
C PRO A 151 6.40 -11.29 -2.88
N TRP A 152 6.91 -12.46 -2.54
CA TRP A 152 8.35 -12.78 -2.61
C TRP A 152 8.90 -12.86 -4.04
N ASP A 153 8.05 -13.19 -5.03
CA ASP A 153 8.47 -13.32 -6.43
C ASP A 153 8.33 -12.01 -7.23
N ALA A 154 7.85 -10.91 -6.63
CA ALA A 154 7.58 -9.65 -7.34
C ALA A 154 8.80 -9.12 -8.13
N MET A 155 10.00 -9.17 -7.55
CA MET A 155 11.22 -8.70 -8.24
C MET A 155 11.62 -9.62 -9.40
N GLU A 156 11.45 -10.94 -9.23
CA GLU A 156 11.66 -11.92 -10.30
C GLU A 156 10.70 -11.68 -11.46
N ARG A 157 9.41 -11.46 -11.14
CA ARG A 157 8.36 -11.16 -12.12
C ARG A 157 8.62 -9.85 -12.87
N LEU A 158 9.05 -8.81 -12.17
CA LEU A 158 9.43 -7.55 -12.80
C LEU A 158 10.61 -7.74 -13.76
N ARG A 159 11.64 -8.51 -13.36
CA ARG A 159 12.79 -8.80 -14.21
C ARG A 159 12.36 -9.51 -15.50
N LYS A 160 11.55 -10.58 -15.39
CA LYS A 160 11.01 -11.29 -16.57
C LYS A 160 10.18 -10.40 -17.47
N TRP A 161 9.40 -9.48 -16.90
CA TRP A 161 8.64 -8.53 -17.71
C TRP A 161 9.55 -7.59 -18.50
N VAL A 162 10.61 -7.09 -17.88
CA VAL A 162 11.57 -6.18 -18.51
C VAL A 162 12.44 -6.88 -19.56
N GLU A 163 12.97 -8.06 -19.23
CA GLU A 163 13.99 -8.74 -20.04
C GLU A 163 13.39 -9.68 -21.09
N GLU A 164 12.26 -10.32 -20.78
CA GLU A 164 11.66 -11.37 -21.60
C GLU A 164 10.28 -10.96 -22.17
N GLY A 165 9.74 -9.81 -21.74
CA GLY A 165 8.42 -9.36 -22.17
C GLY A 165 7.26 -10.17 -21.59
N VAL A 166 7.47 -10.89 -20.49
CA VAL A 166 6.47 -11.74 -19.83
C VAL A 166 5.89 -11.02 -18.61
N PRO A 167 4.70 -10.41 -18.71
CA PRO A 167 4.17 -9.59 -17.63
C PRO A 167 3.41 -10.46 -16.58
N PRO A 168 3.47 -10.11 -15.27
CA PRO A 168 2.86 -10.93 -14.21
C PRO A 168 1.35 -10.73 -14.07
N GLU A 169 0.54 -11.77 -14.27
CA GLU A 169 -0.92 -11.71 -14.06
C GLU A 169 -1.30 -11.81 -12.57
N ASP A 170 -0.43 -12.42 -11.79
CA ASP A 170 -0.49 -12.61 -10.34
C ASP A 170 0.92 -12.56 -9.75
N LEU A 171 0.99 -12.48 -8.42
CA LEU A 171 2.20 -12.67 -7.64
C LEU A 171 2.01 -13.84 -6.68
N GLU A 172 3.11 -14.53 -6.38
CA GLU A 172 3.15 -15.48 -5.29
C GLU A 172 3.50 -14.75 -4.00
N ALA A 173 2.65 -14.91 -2.98
CA ALA A 173 2.90 -14.40 -1.66
C ALA A 173 2.89 -15.52 -0.62
N ARG A 174 3.81 -15.43 0.34
CA ARG A 174 4.01 -16.44 1.39
C ARG A 174 4.18 -15.77 2.74
N THR A 175 3.75 -16.44 3.79
CA THR A 175 4.07 -16.03 5.18
C THR A 175 5.58 -16.06 5.40
N ILE A 176 6.04 -15.29 6.38
CA ILE A 176 7.41 -15.40 6.91
C ILE A 176 7.30 -16.11 8.26
N GLU A 177 7.93 -17.27 8.37
CA GLU A 177 7.92 -18.16 9.52
C GLU A 177 9.33 -18.22 10.15
N GLU A 178 9.42 -18.83 11.33
CA GLU A 178 10.70 -19.06 12.00
C GLU A 178 10.97 -20.57 12.12
N GLU A 179 12.11 -21.01 11.59
CA GLU A 179 12.58 -22.40 11.65
C GLU A 179 14.05 -22.39 12.09
N ASP A 180 14.37 -23.09 13.18
CA ASP A 180 15.72 -23.14 13.77
C ASP A 180 16.37 -21.76 14.01
N GLY A 181 15.58 -20.77 14.44
CA GLY A 181 16.03 -19.40 14.70
C GLY A 181 16.32 -18.59 13.43
N ARG A 182 15.88 -19.05 12.26
CA ARG A 182 15.99 -18.34 10.98
C ARG A 182 14.61 -18.02 10.42
N LYS A 183 14.50 -16.84 9.79
CA LYS A 183 13.32 -16.50 9.01
C LYS A 183 13.31 -17.30 7.71
N VAL A 184 12.21 -18.02 7.47
CA VAL A 184 11.97 -18.82 6.26
C VAL A 184 10.63 -18.43 5.65
N PHE A 185 10.44 -18.67 4.36
CA PHE A 185 9.12 -18.52 3.74
C PHE A 185 8.27 -19.75 4.05
N GLY A 186 7.01 -19.51 4.43
CA GLY A 186 6.02 -20.55 4.61
C GLY A 186 5.79 -21.36 3.33
N LYS A 187 5.24 -22.57 3.49
CA LYS A 187 5.01 -23.50 2.37
C LYS A 187 3.75 -23.16 1.57
N GLU A 188 2.77 -22.53 2.19
CA GLU A 188 1.51 -22.15 1.54
C GLU A 188 1.74 -20.97 0.60
N VAL A 189 1.38 -21.16 -0.68
CA VAL A 189 1.41 -20.09 -1.69
C VAL A 189 0.02 -19.46 -1.75
N ARG A 190 -0.04 -18.15 -1.50
CA ARG A 190 -1.23 -17.32 -1.75
C ARG A 190 -1.04 -16.54 -3.03
N ARG A 191 -2.03 -16.60 -3.92
CA ARG A 191 -2.01 -15.82 -5.16
C ARG A 191 -2.50 -14.40 -4.87
N VAL A 192 -1.66 -13.42 -5.18
CA VAL A 192 -2.04 -12.01 -5.15
C VAL A 192 -2.43 -11.59 -6.56
N CYS A 193 -3.68 -11.24 -6.74
CA CYS A 193 -4.23 -10.92 -8.03
C CYS A 193 -3.92 -9.48 -8.44
N MET A 194 -3.73 -9.25 -9.73
CA MET A 194 -3.63 -7.89 -10.27
C MET A 194 -4.96 -7.16 -10.07
N PHE A 195 -4.91 -6.00 -9.41
CA PHE A 195 -6.06 -5.14 -9.18
C PHE A 195 -6.78 -4.82 -10.51
N PRO A 196 -8.13 -4.87 -10.56
CA PRO A 196 -9.07 -5.00 -9.46
C PRO A 196 -9.49 -6.44 -9.13
N ARG A 197 -8.84 -7.47 -9.70
CA ARG A 197 -9.22 -8.86 -9.41
C ARG A 197 -8.97 -9.21 -7.94
N GLU A 198 -9.83 -10.05 -7.40
CA GLU A 198 -9.79 -10.53 -6.02
C GLU A 198 -9.41 -12.01 -5.99
N GLY A 199 -8.62 -12.39 -4.99
CA GLY A 199 -8.28 -13.79 -4.74
C GLY A 199 -9.40 -14.50 -4.00
N VAL A 200 -9.95 -15.57 -4.58
CA VAL A 200 -10.99 -16.40 -3.98
C VAL A 200 -10.48 -17.83 -3.82
N TRP A 201 -10.61 -18.39 -2.62
CA TRP A 201 -10.20 -19.76 -2.32
C TRP A 201 -11.32 -20.74 -2.71
N ASP A 202 -11.00 -21.73 -3.56
CA ASP A 202 -11.98 -22.73 -4.03
C ASP A 202 -12.03 -24.03 -3.23
N GLY A 203 -11.30 -24.08 -2.10
CA GLY A 203 -11.11 -25.30 -1.32
C GLY A 203 -9.77 -26.00 -1.61
N SER A 204 -9.14 -25.71 -2.75
CA SER A 204 -7.89 -26.34 -3.20
C SER A 204 -6.82 -25.35 -3.68
N GLU A 205 -7.22 -24.27 -4.36
CA GLU A 205 -6.33 -23.25 -4.90
C GLU A 205 -6.97 -21.85 -4.84
N TRP A 206 -6.11 -20.83 -4.91
CA TRP A 206 -6.53 -19.43 -5.01
C TRP A 206 -6.76 -19.07 -6.48
N GLN A 207 -7.96 -18.59 -6.81
CA GLN A 207 -8.31 -18.10 -8.14
C GLN A 207 -8.46 -16.58 -8.17
N CYS A 208 -8.03 -15.95 -9.26
CA CYS A 208 -8.19 -14.51 -9.48
C CYS A 208 -9.46 -14.21 -10.27
N LEU A 209 -10.48 -13.70 -9.58
CA LEU A 209 -11.78 -13.40 -10.15
C LEU A 209 -12.03 -11.89 -10.21
N GLN A 210 -12.93 -11.44 -11.07
CA GLN A 210 -13.39 -10.06 -11.03
C GLN A 210 -14.21 -9.80 -9.74
N PRO A 211 -14.24 -8.57 -9.21
CA PRO A 211 -15.11 -8.24 -8.09
C PRO A 211 -16.57 -8.64 -8.34
N GLY A 212 -17.12 -9.48 -7.47
CA GLY A 212 -18.50 -9.99 -7.57
C GLY A 212 -18.69 -11.23 -8.45
N GLU A 213 -17.66 -11.70 -9.13
CA GLU A 213 -17.65 -13.01 -9.80
C GLU A 213 -17.57 -14.14 -8.76
N LYS A 214 -18.22 -15.26 -9.04
CA LYS A 214 -18.25 -16.44 -8.16
C LYS A 214 -17.43 -17.56 -8.77
N LEU A 215 -16.91 -18.43 -7.92
CA LEU A 215 -16.30 -19.68 -8.35
C LEU A 215 -17.31 -20.52 -9.13
N ASP A 216 -16.83 -21.21 -10.16
CA ASP A 216 -17.62 -22.16 -10.92
C ASP A 216 -17.84 -23.41 -10.05
N GLU A 217 -19.06 -23.57 -9.51
CA GLU A 217 -19.44 -24.65 -8.59
C GLU A 217 -19.47 -26.05 -9.25
N THR A 218 -19.09 -26.19 -10.53
CA THR A 218 -19.14 -27.45 -11.28
C THR A 218 -17.99 -28.44 -11.01
N ARG A 219 -17.03 -28.13 -10.11
CA ARG A 219 -15.92 -29.04 -9.75
C ARG A 219 -16.20 -30.04 -8.61
N GLU A 220 -17.36 -30.00 -7.95
CA GLU A 220 -17.66 -30.88 -6.80
C GLU A 220 -18.28 -32.26 -7.13
N GLU A 221 -18.46 -32.65 -8.40
CA GLU A 221 -19.10 -33.93 -8.77
C GLU A 221 -18.22 -34.93 -9.58
N LEU A 222 -16.92 -35.04 -9.32
CA LEU A 222 -16.09 -36.14 -9.88
C LEU A 222 -15.31 -36.91 -8.82
#